data_AF-A0A925IZB5-F1
#
_entry.id   AF-A0A925IZB5-F1
#
_cell.length_a   1.000
_cell.length_b   1.000
_cell.length_c   1.000
_cell.angle_alpha   90.00
_cell.angle_beta   90.00
_cell.angle_gamma   90.00
#
_symmetry.space_group_name_H-M   'P 1'
#
loop_
_entity.id
_entity.type
_entity.pdbx_description
1 polymer ?
#
loop_
_entity_poly.entity_id
_entity_poly.type
_entity_poly.pdbx_seq_one_letter_code
_entity_poly.pdbx_strand_id
1 'polypeptide(L)'
;MKSFFLPFLSVLLALNGFAQQPGNAPKDPIGIRAIGTPPNPKVQVAWNRYYDYKGLNDIMQRITKAYPNLAKVESMGKSTQGRDIFVLTVTDFKSGKTDRQKPAFWTDANIHSNELQGSEMTLYAAWYLTENHAGNAFIQELLRDKAFYFAPTINPDAREDFIYNLNTTNSPRSGLLPIDDDGDGLIDEDNFDDLNGDGEITFMRRKSPNGRMKVNPEDPRMLIPAKADEPGDYEMLGLEGLDNDGDGLVNEDRPGSYDPNRDWGWGWQPDYIQNGAYKYPFSLAESRAVRDFVMSHPNIAGAQSYHNTAGMFLRGPGAAEDDQFYEPADVRVYDHIGKAGEKMVPGYVYGPIHKILYTVYGGEIDWLALSRGIFTYSNELWAT
;
A
#
# COMPACT_ATOMS: atom_id res chain seq x y z
N MET A 1 -33.64 -58.46 47.14
CA MET A 1 -32.37 -57.70 47.08
C MET A 1 -31.67 -58.07 45.79
N LYS A 2 -31.76 -57.21 44.76
CA LYS A 2 -31.17 -57.42 43.44
C LYS A 2 -29.97 -56.49 43.30
N SER A 3 -28.82 -57.06 42.98
CA SER A 3 -27.55 -56.38 42.72
C SER A 3 -27.62 -55.59 41.41
N PHE A 4 -27.21 -54.33 41.45
CA PHE A 4 -27.06 -53.44 40.29
C PHE A 4 -25.58 -53.36 39.92
N PHE A 5 -25.25 -53.83 38.72
CA PHE A 5 -24.05 -53.48 37.97
C PHE A 5 -24.44 -52.36 36.99
N LEU A 6 -23.80 -51.19 37.07
CA LEU A 6 -23.87 -50.15 36.05
C LEU A 6 -22.65 -50.25 35.12
N PRO A 7 -22.82 -50.30 33.79
CA PRO A 7 -21.72 -50.09 32.85
C PRO A 7 -21.63 -48.62 32.41
N PHE A 8 -20.40 -48.25 32.06
CA PHE A 8 -19.95 -46.98 31.47
C PHE A 8 -20.83 -46.50 30.30
N LEU A 9 -21.17 -45.21 30.30
CA LEU A 9 -21.71 -44.50 29.13
C LEU A 9 -20.68 -43.46 28.65
N SER A 10 -19.97 -43.80 27.59
CA SER A 10 -19.14 -42.89 26.80
C SER A 10 -20.04 -42.06 25.87
N VAL A 11 -20.08 -40.75 26.08
CA VAL A 11 -20.80 -39.82 25.20
C VAL A 11 -19.86 -39.40 24.07
N LEU A 12 -20.09 -39.94 22.86
CA LEU A 12 -19.58 -39.38 21.61
C LEU A 12 -20.38 -38.12 21.27
N LEU A 13 -19.73 -36.96 21.28
CA LEU A 13 -20.26 -35.74 20.67
C LEU A 13 -20.12 -35.85 19.14
N ALA A 14 -21.24 -36.13 18.47
CA ALA A 14 -21.35 -35.97 17.03
C ALA A 14 -21.45 -34.46 16.70
N LEU A 15 -20.38 -33.88 16.15
CA LEU A 15 -20.41 -32.58 15.51
C LEU A 15 -21.15 -32.70 14.18
N ASN A 16 -22.43 -32.31 14.17
CA ASN A 16 -23.18 -32.14 12.93
C ASN A 16 -22.59 -30.94 12.16
N GLY A 17 -21.96 -31.24 11.02
CA GLY A 17 -21.59 -30.24 10.03
C GLY A 17 -22.85 -29.63 9.43
N PHE A 18 -23.13 -28.37 9.76
CA PHE A 18 -24.08 -27.57 9.00
C PHE A 18 -23.45 -27.16 7.68
N ALA A 19 -23.68 -27.96 6.64
CA ALA A 19 -23.63 -27.45 5.28
C ALA A 19 -24.71 -26.36 5.14
N GLN A 20 -24.32 -25.13 4.78
CA GLN A 20 -25.24 -24.05 4.49
C GLN A 20 -26.24 -24.49 3.41
N GLN A 21 -27.53 -24.47 3.72
CA GLN A 21 -28.57 -24.68 2.72
C GLN A 21 -28.55 -23.53 1.69
N PRO A 22 -28.78 -23.79 0.38
CA PRO A 22 -28.59 -22.80 -0.70
C PRO A 22 -29.59 -21.62 -0.72
N GLY A 23 -30.45 -21.45 0.28
CA GLY A 23 -31.62 -20.56 0.20
C GLY A 23 -31.59 -19.30 1.08
N ASN A 24 -30.66 -19.17 2.04
CA ASN A 24 -30.70 -18.12 3.07
C ASN A 24 -29.44 -17.25 3.14
N ALA A 25 -28.78 -17.00 2.01
CA ALA A 25 -27.74 -15.98 1.98
C ALA A 25 -28.40 -14.58 2.11
N PRO A 26 -27.90 -13.69 3.00
CA PRO A 26 -28.33 -12.29 3.03
C PRO A 26 -28.24 -11.69 1.62
N LYS A 27 -29.25 -10.89 1.23
CA LYS A 27 -29.20 -10.16 -0.05
C LYS A 27 -27.98 -9.23 -0.02
N ASP A 28 -27.11 -9.42 -0.99
CA ASP A 28 -25.93 -8.61 -1.19
C ASP A 28 -26.32 -7.14 -1.39
N PRO A 29 -25.77 -6.18 -0.61
CA PRO A 29 -26.11 -4.77 -0.70
C PRO A 29 -25.87 -4.16 -2.09
N ILE A 30 -24.97 -4.74 -2.89
CA ILE A 30 -24.54 -4.20 -4.19
C ILE A 30 -24.46 -5.26 -5.31
N GLY A 31 -24.77 -6.53 -5.02
CA GLY A 31 -24.79 -7.61 -6.01
C GLY A 31 -23.42 -8.18 -6.39
N ILE A 32 -22.36 -7.83 -5.64
CA ILE A 32 -20.98 -8.29 -5.87
C ILE A 32 -20.59 -9.23 -4.73
N ARG A 33 -21.05 -10.48 -4.78
CA ARG A 33 -20.82 -11.41 -3.68
C ARG A 33 -19.38 -11.90 -3.74
N ALA A 34 -18.53 -11.41 -2.84
CA ALA A 34 -17.27 -12.09 -2.54
C ALA A 34 -17.61 -13.48 -1.99
N ILE A 35 -17.25 -14.53 -2.73
CA ILE A 35 -17.56 -15.92 -2.35
C ILE A 35 -16.55 -16.48 -1.34
N GLY A 36 -15.70 -15.62 -0.78
CA GLY A 36 -14.60 -15.98 0.10
C GLY A 36 -13.42 -16.58 -0.66
N THR A 37 -12.34 -16.78 0.07
CA THR A 37 -11.15 -17.47 -0.43
C THR A 37 -11.46 -18.94 -0.76
N PRO A 38 -11.03 -19.48 -1.91
CA PRO A 38 -11.23 -20.90 -2.21
C PRO A 38 -10.54 -21.77 -1.15
N PRO A 39 -11.17 -22.88 -0.72
CA PRO A 39 -10.67 -23.67 0.42
C PRO A 39 -9.35 -24.39 0.13
N ASN A 40 -9.00 -24.58 -1.15
CA ASN A 40 -7.75 -25.20 -1.56
C ASN A 40 -7.21 -24.51 -2.83
N PRO A 41 -6.56 -23.34 -2.68
CA PRO A 41 -6.03 -22.59 -3.82
C PRO A 41 -4.86 -23.34 -4.47
N LYS A 42 -4.71 -23.21 -5.79
CA LYS A 42 -3.56 -23.81 -6.51
C LYS A 42 -2.25 -23.11 -6.14
N VAL A 43 -2.30 -21.80 -5.94
CA VAL A 43 -1.17 -20.99 -5.50
C VAL A 43 -1.34 -20.70 -4.01
N GLN A 44 -0.59 -21.42 -3.18
CA GLN A 44 -0.61 -21.24 -1.73
C GLN A 44 0.22 -20.02 -1.30
N VAL A 45 -0.42 -18.96 -0.79
CA VAL A 45 0.26 -17.74 -0.32
C VAL A 45 -0.17 -17.45 1.12
N ALA A 46 0.78 -17.01 1.94
CA ALA A 46 0.50 -16.65 3.33
C ALA A 46 0.30 -15.13 3.40
N TRP A 47 -0.95 -14.69 3.45
CA TRP A 47 -1.35 -13.27 3.45
C TRP A 47 -1.26 -12.59 4.82
N ASN A 48 -0.49 -13.17 5.74
CA ASN A 48 -0.31 -12.71 7.12
C ASN A 48 1.14 -12.26 7.40
N ARG A 49 1.88 -11.87 6.35
CA ARG A 49 3.23 -11.35 6.40
C ARG A 49 3.51 -10.47 5.20
N TYR A 50 4.53 -9.63 5.31
CA TYR A 50 5.06 -8.84 4.19
C TYR A 50 6.09 -9.63 3.41
N TYR A 51 6.13 -9.40 2.10
CA TYR A 51 7.07 -10.03 1.19
C TYR A 51 8.08 -9.02 0.65
N ASP A 52 9.33 -9.41 0.61
CA ASP A 52 10.39 -8.69 -0.09
C ASP A 52 10.18 -8.73 -1.61
N TYR A 53 10.97 -7.99 -2.37
CA TYR A 53 10.87 -7.91 -3.84
C TYR A 53 10.93 -9.31 -4.48
N LYS A 54 11.83 -10.17 -3.99
CA LYS A 54 11.94 -11.56 -4.45
C LYS A 54 10.66 -12.36 -4.17
N GLY A 55 10.07 -12.20 -3.00
CA GLY A 55 8.83 -12.85 -2.59
C GLY A 55 7.62 -12.40 -3.41
N LEU A 56 7.47 -11.10 -3.67
CA LEU A 56 6.44 -10.57 -4.56
C LEU A 56 6.57 -11.18 -5.97
N ASN A 57 7.80 -11.24 -6.49
CA ASN A 57 8.09 -11.83 -7.79
C ASN A 57 7.80 -13.34 -7.84
N ASP A 58 8.17 -14.11 -6.80
CA ASP A 58 7.83 -15.52 -6.69
C ASP A 58 6.31 -15.74 -6.75
N ILE A 59 5.53 -14.94 -6.04
CA ILE A 59 4.06 -15.03 -6.05
C ILE A 59 3.52 -14.80 -7.46
N MET A 60 3.96 -13.73 -8.16
CA MET A 60 3.55 -13.46 -9.54
C MET A 60 3.91 -14.61 -10.48
N GLN A 61 5.13 -15.15 -10.40
CA GLN A 61 5.57 -16.27 -11.24
C GLN A 61 4.79 -17.56 -10.94
N ARG A 62 4.41 -17.80 -9.69
CA ARG A 62 3.58 -18.95 -9.32
C ARG A 62 2.16 -18.80 -9.85
N ILE A 63 1.59 -17.58 -9.83
CA ILE A 63 0.29 -17.30 -10.46
C ILE A 63 0.34 -17.54 -11.96
N THR A 64 1.32 -16.98 -12.69
CA THR A 64 1.44 -17.17 -14.15
C THR A 64 1.64 -18.65 -14.53
N LYS A 65 2.42 -19.39 -13.74
CA LYS A 65 2.62 -20.84 -13.95
C LYS A 65 1.35 -21.64 -13.70
N ALA A 66 0.57 -21.32 -12.67
CA ALA A 66 -0.66 -22.02 -12.35
C ALA A 66 -1.82 -21.66 -13.30
N TYR A 67 -1.81 -20.45 -13.84
CA TYR A 67 -2.89 -19.88 -14.67
C TYR A 67 -2.38 -19.23 -15.97
N PRO A 68 -1.69 -19.97 -16.87
CA PRO A 68 -1.03 -19.40 -18.04
C PRO A 68 -1.99 -18.79 -19.09
N ASN A 69 -3.28 -19.11 -19.00
CA ASN A 69 -4.32 -18.53 -19.86
C ASN A 69 -5.02 -17.32 -19.23
N LEU A 70 -4.71 -17.01 -17.96
CA LEU A 70 -5.31 -15.90 -17.23
C LEU A 70 -4.29 -14.84 -16.80
N ALA A 71 -3.00 -15.21 -16.68
CA ALA A 71 -2.00 -14.36 -16.07
C ALA A 71 -0.70 -14.32 -16.88
N LYS A 72 -0.13 -13.11 -17.03
CA LYS A 72 1.20 -12.87 -17.61
C LYS A 72 1.92 -11.81 -16.79
N VAL A 73 3.23 -11.95 -16.63
CA VAL A 73 4.07 -10.98 -15.93
C VAL A 73 5.07 -10.38 -16.92
N GLU A 74 5.24 -9.07 -16.88
CA GLU A 74 6.23 -8.34 -17.66
C GLU A 74 6.88 -7.25 -16.83
N SER A 75 8.07 -6.81 -17.22
CA SER A 75 8.72 -5.63 -16.64
C SER A 75 8.23 -4.40 -17.39
N MET A 76 7.75 -3.39 -16.67
CA MET A 76 7.38 -2.09 -17.24
C MET A 76 8.55 -1.10 -17.30
N GLY A 77 9.68 -1.44 -16.69
CA GLY A 77 10.85 -0.59 -16.63
C GLY A 77 11.83 -1.02 -15.55
N LYS A 78 12.82 -0.16 -15.30
CA LYS A 78 13.85 -0.38 -14.30
C LYS A 78 13.77 0.71 -13.24
N SER A 79 13.96 0.33 -11.98
CA SER A 79 14.20 1.25 -10.88
C SER A 79 15.57 1.90 -10.99
N THR A 80 15.85 2.85 -10.10
CA THR A 80 17.11 3.57 -9.99
C THR A 80 18.32 2.62 -9.87
N GLN A 81 18.23 1.57 -9.05
CA GLN A 81 19.28 0.57 -8.88
C GLN A 81 19.20 -0.57 -9.90
N GLY A 82 18.31 -0.47 -10.91
CA GLY A 82 18.23 -1.41 -12.02
C GLY A 82 17.40 -2.68 -11.77
N ARG A 83 16.58 -2.73 -10.71
CA ARG A 83 15.59 -3.80 -10.50
C ARG A 83 14.45 -3.65 -11.51
N ASP A 84 13.89 -4.76 -11.97
CA ASP A 84 12.68 -4.73 -12.79
C ASP A 84 11.49 -4.25 -11.97
N ILE A 85 10.67 -3.38 -12.57
CA ILE A 85 9.38 -3.03 -11.98
C ILE A 85 8.34 -3.87 -12.70
N PHE A 86 7.81 -4.88 -12.01
CA PHE A 86 6.96 -5.89 -12.62
C PHE A 86 5.48 -5.53 -12.55
N VAL A 87 4.76 -5.88 -13.63
CA VAL A 87 3.31 -5.82 -13.73
C VAL A 87 2.77 -7.22 -14.01
N LEU A 88 1.81 -7.67 -13.20
CA LEU A 88 1.03 -8.88 -13.43
C LEU A 88 -0.27 -8.51 -14.13
N THR A 89 -0.40 -8.90 -15.39
CA THR A 89 -1.63 -8.76 -16.17
C THR A 89 -2.55 -9.95 -15.92
N VAL A 90 -3.78 -9.70 -15.50
CA VAL A 90 -4.83 -10.72 -15.31
C VAL A 90 -6.03 -10.45 -16.23
N THR A 91 -6.30 -11.39 -17.14
CA THR A 91 -7.43 -11.35 -18.07
C THR A 91 -7.62 -12.71 -18.75
N ASP A 92 -8.79 -13.03 -19.29
CA ASP A 92 -8.96 -14.24 -20.10
C ASP A 92 -8.33 -14.08 -21.49
N PHE A 93 -7.14 -14.64 -21.68
CA PHE A 93 -6.42 -14.63 -22.96
C PHE A 93 -7.05 -15.57 -24.01
N LYS A 94 -8.05 -16.40 -23.65
CA LYS A 94 -8.82 -17.24 -24.59
C LYS A 94 -10.09 -16.58 -25.12
N SER A 95 -10.48 -15.42 -24.59
CA SER A 95 -11.65 -14.65 -25.02
C SER A 95 -11.60 -14.15 -26.47
N GLY A 96 -10.44 -14.25 -27.15
CA GLY A 96 -10.23 -13.76 -28.51
C GLY A 96 -9.85 -12.28 -28.63
N LYS A 97 -9.72 -11.58 -27.50
CA LYS A 97 -9.17 -10.21 -27.40
C LYS A 97 -7.90 -10.21 -26.58
N THR A 98 -6.93 -9.39 -26.96
CA THR A 98 -5.75 -9.12 -26.11
C THR A 98 -6.15 -8.27 -24.90
N ASP A 99 -5.29 -8.22 -23.88
CA ASP A 99 -5.47 -7.36 -22.71
C ASP A 99 -5.67 -5.88 -23.12
N ARG A 100 -4.89 -5.39 -24.09
CA ARG A 100 -4.96 -4.01 -24.61
C ARG A 100 -6.24 -3.68 -25.39
N GLN A 101 -7.01 -4.70 -25.79
CA GLN A 101 -8.29 -4.52 -26.50
C GLN A 101 -9.50 -4.52 -25.56
N LYS A 102 -9.27 -4.69 -24.25
CA LYS A 102 -10.31 -4.70 -23.23
C LYS A 102 -10.15 -3.46 -22.35
N PRO A 103 -11.23 -2.80 -21.92
CA PRO A 103 -11.14 -1.79 -20.86
C PRO A 103 -10.45 -2.40 -19.64
N ALA A 104 -9.50 -1.66 -19.09
CA ALA A 104 -8.63 -2.17 -18.05
C ALA A 104 -8.68 -1.36 -16.76
N PHE A 105 -8.31 -2.03 -15.68
CA PHE A 105 -8.15 -1.43 -14.36
C PHE A 105 -6.68 -1.58 -13.92
N TRP A 106 -6.05 -0.46 -13.59
CA TRP A 106 -4.68 -0.40 -13.07
C TRP A 106 -4.69 -0.45 -11.54
N THR A 107 -3.75 -1.17 -10.94
CA THR A 107 -3.54 -1.11 -9.50
C THR A 107 -2.05 -1.07 -9.20
N ASP A 108 -1.63 -0.10 -8.41
CA ASP A 108 -0.27 -0.02 -7.90
C ASP A 108 -0.26 0.09 -6.36
N ALA A 109 0.94 -0.06 -5.80
CA ALA A 109 1.17 0.12 -4.38
C ALA A 109 2.64 0.41 -4.10
N ASN A 110 2.92 0.79 -2.84
CA ASN A 110 4.27 0.90 -2.30
C ASN A 110 5.13 1.85 -3.13
N ILE A 111 4.55 2.97 -3.55
CA ILE A 111 5.30 4.13 -4.02
C ILE A 111 6.14 4.71 -2.87
N HIS A 112 5.57 4.69 -1.66
CA HIS A 112 6.26 4.93 -0.41
C HIS A 112 6.75 3.62 0.20
N SER A 113 8.04 3.54 0.49
CA SER A 113 8.74 2.31 0.87
C SER A 113 8.29 1.73 2.21
N ASN A 114 8.01 2.60 3.19
CA ASN A 114 7.49 2.23 4.51
C ASN A 114 6.03 1.72 4.50
N GLU A 115 5.31 1.84 3.38
CA GLU A 115 3.91 1.45 3.22
C GLU A 115 3.77 0.07 2.57
N LEU A 116 4.33 -0.96 3.23
CA LEU A 116 4.50 -2.28 2.62
C LEU A 116 3.18 -2.97 2.22
N GLN A 117 2.12 -2.78 3.02
CA GLN A 117 0.87 -3.56 2.98
C GLN A 117 0.10 -3.46 1.66
N GLY A 118 0.19 -2.33 0.97
CA GLY A 118 -0.49 -2.15 -0.32
C GLY A 118 -0.06 -3.20 -1.35
N SER A 119 1.20 -3.66 -1.30
CA SER A 119 1.73 -4.68 -2.20
C SER A 119 0.98 -6.01 -2.07
N GLU A 120 0.73 -6.45 -0.84
CA GLU A 120 -0.01 -7.67 -0.56
C GLU A 120 -1.48 -7.54 -0.98
N MET A 121 -2.11 -6.37 -0.81
CA MET A 121 -3.49 -6.12 -1.28
C MET A 121 -3.60 -6.23 -2.80
N THR A 122 -2.64 -5.63 -3.52
CA THR A 122 -2.54 -5.68 -4.98
C THR A 122 -2.39 -7.13 -5.47
N LEU A 123 -1.48 -7.92 -4.89
CA LEU A 123 -1.34 -9.33 -5.27
C LEU A 123 -2.50 -10.22 -4.80
N TYR A 124 -3.11 -9.92 -3.65
CA TYR A 124 -4.27 -10.67 -3.17
C TYR A 124 -5.44 -10.55 -4.15
N ALA A 125 -5.67 -9.35 -4.70
CA ALA A 125 -6.71 -9.15 -5.72
C ALA A 125 -6.43 -9.98 -6.99
N ALA A 126 -5.20 -9.95 -7.51
CA ALA A 126 -4.80 -10.76 -8.67
C ALA A 126 -4.96 -12.27 -8.41
N TRP A 127 -4.53 -12.71 -7.23
CA TRP A 127 -4.67 -14.08 -6.78
C TRP A 127 -6.13 -14.50 -6.64
N TYR A 128 -6.97 -13.67 -6.03
CA TYR A 128 -8.39 -13.93 -5.85
C TYR A 128 -9.11 -14.09 -7.19
N LEU A 129 -8.83 -13.22 -8.17
CA LEU A 129 -9.40 -13.29 -9.51
C LEU A 129 -9.01 -14.59 -10.23
N THR A 130 -7.73 -14.97 -10.16
CA THR A 130 -7.24 -16.17 -10.85
C THR A 130 -7.72 -17.47 -10.20
N GLU A 131 -7.70 -17.57 -8.88
CA GLU A 131 -8.14 -18.75 -8.14
C GLU A 131 -9.65 -18.98 -8.25
N ASN A 132 -10.46 -17.92 -8.27
CA ASN A 132 -11.93 -18.05 -8.33
C ASN A 132 -12.50 -18.12 -9.75
N HIS A 133 -11.69 -17.87 -10.79
CA HIS A 133 -12.20 -17.82 -12.17
C HIS A 133 -12.94 -19.10 -12.59
N ALA A 134 -12.46 -20.30 -12.24
CA ALA A 134 -13.11 -21.54 -12.68
C ALA A 134 -14.49 -21.78 -12.05
N GLY A 135 -14.73 -21.25 -10.84
CA GLY A 135 -15.94 -21.52 -10.05
C GLY A 135 -16.92 -20.34 -9.93
N ASN A 136 -16.60 -19.19 -10.54
CA ASN A 136 -17.38 -17.97 -10.38
C ASN A 136 -17.73 -17.33 -11.74
N ALA A 137 -19.00 -17.43 -12.12
CA ALA A 137 -19.51 -16.90 -13.39
C ALA A 137 -19.29 -15.38 -13.54
N PHE A 138 -19.39 -14.62 -12.45
CA PHE A 138 -19.12 -13.19 -12.45
C PHE A 138 -17.65 -12.90 -12.78
N ILE A 139 -16.71 -13.64 -12.18
CA ILE A 139 -15.27 -13.46 -12.47
C ILE A 139 -14.93 -13.92 -13.89
N GLN A 140 -15.59 -14.97 -14.41
CA GLN A 140 -15.43 -15.38 -15.80
C GLN A 140 -15.85 -14.28 -16.78
N GLU A 141 -17.03 -13.71 -16.57
CA GLU A 141 -17.51 -12.58 -17.36
C GLU A 141 -16.59 -11.36 -17.22
N LEU A 142 -16.18 -11.05 -16.00
CA LEU A 142 -15.27 -9.95 -15.71
C LEU A 142 -13.95 -10.07 -16.47
N LEU A 143 -13.27 -11.23 -16.40
CA LEU A 143 -11.99 -11.44 -17.07
C LEU A 143 -12.12 -11.69 -18.59
N ARG A 144 -13.28 -12.16 -19.06
CA ARG A 144 -13.60 -12.20 -20.49
C ARG A 144 -13.63 -10.79 -21.07
N ASP A 145 -14.26 -9.85 -20.36
CA ASP A 145 -14.61 -8.53 -20.89
C ASP A 145 -13.69 -7.39 -20.44
N LYS A 146 -12.82 -7.62 -19.44
CA LYS A 146 -11.90 -6.63 -18.85
C LYS A 146 -10.49 -7.19 -18.67
N ALA A 147 -9.52 -6.30 -18.52
CA ALA A 147 -8.16 -6.63 -18.11
C ALA A 147 -7.80 -5.92 -16.80
N PHE A 148 -6.86 -6.48 -16.05
CA PHE A 148 -6.33 -5.89 -14.83
C PHE A 148 -4.82 -5.91 -14.88
N TYR A 149 -4.20 -4.80 -14.48
CA TYR A 149 -2.76 -4.61 -14.45
C TYR A 149 -2.33 -4.36 -13.00
N PHE A 150 -1.64 -5.31 -12.39
CA PHE A 150 -1.24 -5.27 -10.98
C PHE A 150 0.26 -5.01 -10.84
N ALA A 151 0.65 -3.84 -10.36
CA ALA A 151 2.03 -3.47 -10.03
C ALA A 151 2.21 -3.44 -8.50
N PRO A 152 2.62 -4.55 -7.87
CA PRO A 152 2.60 -4.65 -6.41
C PRO A 152 3.59 -3.72 -5.72
N THR A 153 4.69 -3.34 -6.37
CA THR A 153 5.57 -2.27 -5.89
C THR A 153 6.05 -1.48 -7.08
N ILE A 154 5.91 -0.15 -6.99
CA ILE A 154 6.53 0.78 -7.95
C ILE A 154 7.79 1.44 -7.38
N ASN A 155 8.22 1.05 -6.19
CA ASN A 155 9.48 1.47 -5.56
C ASN A 155 10.27 0.25 -5.04
N PRO A 156 10.69 -0.69 -5.92
CA PRO A 156 11.24 -1.97 -5.50
C PRO A 156 12.60 -1.86 -4.81
N ASP A 157 13.35 -0.79 -5.05
CA ASP A 157 14.66 -0.57 -4.42
C ASP A 157 14.50 -0.20 -2.95
N ALA A 158 13.71 0.83 -2.66
CA ALA A 158 13.49 1.26 -1.29
C ALA A 158 12.61 0.28 -0.49
N ARG A 159 11.83 -0.58 -1.15
CA ARG A 159 11.17 -1.71 -0.48
C ARG A 159 12.17 -2.68 0.12
N GLU A 160 13.19 -3.09 -0.66
CA GLU A 160 14.23 -3.99 -0.17
C GLU A 160 15.00 -3.36 0.99
N ASP A 161 15.34 -2.08 0.84
CA ASP A 161 16.02 -1.32 1.87
C ASP A 161 15.20 -1.25 3.17
N PHE A 162 13.92 -0.88 3.09
CA PHE A 162 13.03 -0.82 4.24
C PHE A 162 12.90 -2.17 4.98
N ILE A 163 12.98 -3.29 4.26
CA ILE A 163 12.86 -4.63 4.86
C ILE A 163 14.16 -5.11 5.49
N TYR A 164 15.32 -4.75 4.92
CA TYR A 164 16.61 -5.34 5.28
C TYR A 164 17.55 -4.42 6.05
N ASN A 165 17.32 -3.10 6.01
CA ASN A 165 18.17 -2.10 6.67
C ASN A 165 17.43 -1.38 7.79
N LEU A 166 18.21 -0.81 8.72
CA LEU A 166 17.71 -0.07 9.88
C LEU A 166 16.95 1.16 9.44
N ASN A 167 15.74 1.31 9.98
CA ASN A 167 14.77 2.25 9.50
C ASN A 167 13.80 2.65 10.60
N THR A 168 13.04 3.73 10.37
CA THR A 168 11.96 4.12 11.27
C THR A 168 10.63 3.92 10.59
N THR A 169 9.54 4.08 11.35
CA THR A 169 8.19 4.13 10.79
C THR A 169 7.99 5.15 9.67
N ASN A 170 8.89 6.13 9.50
CA ASN A 170 8.80 7.20 8.50
C ASN A 170 9.93 7.21 7.47
N SER A 171 10.89 6.29 7.54
CA SER A 171 12.09 6.33 6.69
C SER A 171 12.61 4.92 6.31
N PRO A 172 13.07 4.72 5.05
CA PRO A 172 12.80 5.59 3.93
C PRO A 172 11.29 5.62 3.67
N ARG A 173 10.83 6.80 3.26
CA ARG A 173 9.54 6.97 2.58
C ARG A 173 9.77 7.11 1.07
N SER A 174 10.92 7.71 0.72
CA SER A 174 11.41 8.02 -0.62
C SER A 174 11.86 6.78 -1.41
N GLY A 175 12.37 7.00 -2.63
CA GLY A 175 13.16 6.00 -3.35
C GLY A 175 14.64 6.03 -2.95
N LEU A 176 15.50 5.31 -3.68
CA LEU A 176 16.95 5.25 -3.44
C LEU A 176 17.79 5.93 -4.54
N LEU A 177 17.28 7.03 -5.11
CA LEU A 177 18.13 7.92 -5.92
C LEU A 177 19.16 8.56 -4.99
N PRO A 178 20.48 8.39 -5.25
CA PRO A 178 21.50 9.04 -4.42
C PRO A 178 21.43 10.55 -4.62
N ILE A 179 21.31 11.30 -3.52
CA ILE A 179 21.23 12.76 -3.51
C ILE A 179 22.12 13.28 -2.37
N ASP A 180 22.76 14.42 -2.63
CA ASP A 180 23.44 15.26 -1.64
C ASP A 180 22.40 16.26 -1.14
N ASP A 181 21.79 15.97 0.00
CA ASP A 181 20.56 16.63 0.47
C ASP A 181 20.83 17.94 1.25
N ASP A 182 22.02 18.11 1.82
CA ASP A 182 22.42 19.30 2.57
C ASP A 182 23.44 20.19 1.80
N GLY A 183 23.96 19.71 0.67
CA GLY A 183 24.81 20.45 -0.25
C GLY A 183 26.27 20.54 0.20
N ASP A 184 26.71 19.64 1.07
CA ASP A 184 28.07 19.60 1.59
C ASP A 184 29.06 18.87 0.64
N GLY A 185 28.53 18.20 -0.39
CA GLY A 185 29.27 17.48 -1.42
C GLY A 185 29.42 15.97 -1.18
N LEU A 186 28.82 15.45 -0.12
CA LEU A 186 28.74 14.05 0.28
C LEU A 186 27.34 13.48 -0.06
N ILE A 187 27.20 12.16 -0.15
CA ILE A 187 25.94 11.51 -0.58
C ILE A 187 25.63 10.33 0.35
N ASP A 188 24.46 10.36 0.97
CA ASP A 188 23.90 9.32 1.83
C ASP A 188 24.82 8.91 3.01
N GLU A 189 25.55 9.85 3.62
CA GLU A 189 26.67 9.57 4.53
C GLU A 189 26.32 9.42 6.02
N ASP A 190 25.11 9.78 6.47
CA ASP A 190 24.72 9.73 7.89
C ASP A 190 23.44 8.91 8.14
N ASN A 191 23.61 7.59 8.09
CA ASN A 191 22.57 6.59 8.32
C ASN A 191 22.31 6.34 9.80
N PHE A 192 21.21 5.64 10.13
CA PHE A 192 20.91 5.32 11.52
C PHE A 192 21.94 4.43 12.21
N ASP A 193 22.34 4.84 13.41
CA ASP A 193 23.06 3.98 14.35
C ASP A 193 22.13 3.35 15.39
N ASP A 194 21.95 2.03 15.29
CA ASP A 194 21.38 1.23 16.38
C ASP A 194 22.43 1.11 17.50
N LEU A 195 22.34 2.02 18.48
CA LEU A 195 23.31 2.15 19.57
C LEU A 195 23.27 0.96 20.53
N ASN A 196 22.17 0.21 20.53
CA ASN A 196 21.90 -0.81 21.53
C ASN A 196 21.90 -2.25 20.95
N GLY A 197 21.88 -2.38 19.61
CA GLY A 197 22.01 -3.62 18.86
C GLY A 197 20.75 -4.47 18.84
N ASP A 198 19.55 -3.88 19.03
CA ASP A 198 18.27 -4.59 19.02
C ASP A 198 17.59 -4.64 17.64
N GLY A 199 18.17 -3.98 16.64
CA GLY A 199 17.69 -3.94 15.27
C GLY A 199 16.58 -2.91 15.03
N GLU A 200 16.30 -2.05 16.00
CA GLU A 200 15.26 -1.01 15.92
C GLU A 200 15.89 0.36 16.16
N ILE A 201 15.37 1.39 15.49
CA ILE A 201 15.77 2.77 15.79
C ILE A 201 14.70 3.39 16.69
N THR A 202 15.09 3.63 17.94
CA THR A 202 14.17 4.06 18.99
C THR A 202 14.51 5.45 19.51
N PHE A 203 13.54 6.06 20.20
CA PHE A 203 13.78 7.32 20.88
C PHE A 203 14.54 7.11 22.19
N MET A 204 15.68 7.79 22.31
CA MET A 204 16.45 7.86 23.54
C MET A 204 15.77 8.76 24.58
N ARG A 205 15.84 8.32 25.83
CA ARG A 205 15.38 9.09 27.00
C ARG A 205 16.42 9.04 28.10
N ARG A 206 16.57 10.15 28.85
CA ARG A 206 17.32 10.14 30.11
C ARG A 206 16.45 10.59 31.26
N LYS A 207 16.78 10.14 32.47
CA LYS A 207 16.22 10.73 33.69
C LYS A 207 16.73 12.16 33.84
N SER A 208 15.83 13.10 34.07
CA SER A 208 16.16 14.51 34.27
C SER A 208 15.23 15.10 35.33
N PRO A 209 15.74 15.80 36.36
CA PRO A 209 14.91 16.49 37.35
C PRO A 209 13.97 17.53 36.74
N ASN A 210 14.30 18.03 35.54
CA ASN A 210 13.50 18.99 34.80
C ASN A 210 12.74 18.35 33.62
N GLY A 211 12.73 17.02 33.55
CA GLY A 211 12.04 16.27 32.51
C GLY A 211 10.55 16.58 32.49
N ARG A 212 9.96 16.59 31.29
CA ARG A 212 8.52 16.82 31.09
C ARG A 212 7.77 15.57 30.65
N MET A 213 8.44 14.43 30.62
CA MET A 213 7.85 13.13 30.30
C MET A 213 7.79 12.23 31.53
N LYS A 214 6.77 11.39 31.61
CA LYS A 214 6.58 10.40 32.67
C LYS A 214 6.10 9.08 32.07
N VAL A 215 6.42 7.98 32.73
CA VAL A 215 6.02 6.63 32.28
C VAL A 215 4.50 6.55 32.29
N ASN A 216 3.91 6.06 31.20
CA ASN A 216 2.48 5.82 31.16
C ASN A 216 2.13 4.74 32.20
N PRO A 217 1.21 5.00 33.16
CA PRO A 217 0.84 4.02 34.16
C PRO A 217 0.13 2.79 33.58
N GLU A 218 -0.47 2.91 32.39
CA GLU A 218 -1.18 1.80 31.71
C GLU A 218 -0.24 0.95 30.83
N ASP A 219 0.78 1.56 30.23
CA ASP A 219 1.81 0.86 29.46
C ASP A 219 3.21 1.42 29.79
N PRO A 220 4.00 0.73 30.63
CA PRO A 220 5.32 1.19 31.04
C PRO A 220 6.34 1.39 29.90
N ARG A 221 6.05 0.89 28.70
CA ARG A 221 6.87 1.10 27.50
C ARG A 221 6.70 2.50 26.92
N MET A 222 5.58 3.15 27.18
CA MET A 222 5.27 4.49 26.65
C MET A 222 5.62 5.60 27.64
N LEU A 223 5.97 6.76 27.09
CA LEU A 223 6.05 8.01 27.84
C LEU A 223 4.88 8.91 27.46
N ILE A 224 4.32 9.60 28.46
CA ILE A 224 3.30 10.62 28.28
C ILE A 224 3.79 11.97 28.83
N PRO A 225 3.33 13.09 28.25
CA PRO A 225 3.61 14.40 28.81
C PRO A 225 3.10 14.52 30.24
N ALA A 226 3.94 15.05 31.12
CA ALA A 226 3.57 15.45 32.46
C ALA A 226 2.58 16.62 32.41
N LYS A 227 1.49 16.55 33.18
CA LYS A 227 0.60 17.69 33.40
C LYS A 227 1.37 18.91 33.90
N ALA A 228 0.85 20.10 33.60
CA ALA A 228 1.53 21.37 33.90
C ALA A 228 1.88 21.53 35.40
N ASP A 229 1.05 20.98 36.29
CA ASP A 229 1.17 21.04 37.74
C ASP A 229 1.97 19.89 38.35
N GLU A 230 2.48 18.97 37.54
CA GLU A 230 3.23 17.81 38.00
C GLU A 230 4.65 17.80 37.40
N PRO A 231 5.68 17.38 38.16
CA PRO A 231 7.00 17.13 37.59
C PRO A 231 6.95 15.92 36.63
N GLY A 232 7.85 15.89 35.66
CA GLY A 232 8.18 14.70 34.88
C GLY A 232 9.54 14.14 35.32
N ASP A 233 9.81 12.91 34.91
CA ASP A 233 11.02 12.17 35.30
C ASP A 233 12.02 12.03 34.15
N TYR A 234 11.54 12.20 32.91
CA TYR A 234 12.31 11.92 31.70
C TYR A 234 12.33 13.12 30.75
N GLU A 235 13.46 13.25 30.09
CA GLU A 235 13.70 14.13 28.94
C GLU A 235 13.95 13.25 27.72
N MET A 236 13.30 13.58 26.59
CA MET A 236 13.54 12.92 25.31
C MET A 236 14.78 13.52 24.67
N LEU A 237 15.66 12.68 24.14
CA LEU A 237 16.93 13.12 23.55
C LEU A 237 16.93 13.06 22.02
N GLY A 238 15.89 12.49 21.39
CA GLY A 238 15.83 12.24 19.95
C GLY A 238 15.87 10.75 19.62
N LEU A 239 15.97 10.43 18.33
CA LEU A 239 16.28 9.06 17.89
C LEU A 239 17.72 8.71 18.28
N GLU A 240 18.00 7.42 18.46
CA GLU A 240 19.38 6.96 18.56
C GLU A 240 20.15 7.19 17.26
N GLY A 241 21.44 7.51 17.39
CA GLY A 241 22.29 7.96 16.29
C GLY A 241 23.63 8.51 16.77
N LEU A 242 24.61 8.50 15.89
CA LEU A 242 25.88 9.23 16.02
C LEU A 242 25.94 10.33 14.96
N ASP A 243 26.76 11.34 15.23
CA ASP A 243 27.20 12.33 14.24
C ASP A 243 28.42 11.73 13.54
N ASN A 244 28.18 11.01 12.44
CA ASN A 244 29.19 10.15 11.82
C ASN A 244 30.23 10.92 11.00
N ASP A 245 29.88 12.12 10.52
CA ASP A 245 30.73 13.00 9.70
C ASP A 245 31.27 14.22 10.48
N GLY A 246 30.72 14.49 11.67
CA GLY A 246 31.20 15.50 12.61
C GLY A 246 30.71 16.91 12.32
N ASP A 247 29.59 17.06 11.60
CA ASP A 247 29.00 18.35 11.22
C ASP A 247 28.12 18.95 12.34
N GLY A 248 27.81 18.15 13.36
CA GLY A 248 26.99 18.51 14.52
C GLY A 248 25.51 18.12 14.42
N LEU A 249 25.11 17.47 13.33
CA LEU A 249 23.81 16.86 13.09
C LEU A 249 23.91 15.33 13.27
N VAL A 250 22.78 14.66 13.44
CA VAL A 250 22.75 13.21 13.75
C VAL A 250 21.71 12.53 12.87
N ASN A 251 22.15 11.52 12.13
CA ASN A 251 21.42 10.74 11.13
C ASN A 251 20.76 11.60 10.02
N GLU A 252 21.42 12.61 9.44
CA GLU A 252 20.77 13.60 8.56
C GLU A 252 20.96 13.46 7.04
N ASP A 253 21.85 12.58 6.57
CA ASP A 253 22.06 12.30 5.14
C ASP A 253 21.75 10.84 4.82
N ARG A 254 20.45 10.52 4.72
CA ARG A 254 19.95 9.17 4.40
C ARG A 254 19.50 9.11 2.95
N PRO A 255 19.48 7.91 2.34
CA PRO A 255 18.89 7.71 1.02
C PRO A 255 17.49 8.34 0.87
N GLY A 256 17.44 9.45 0.12
CA GLY A 256 16.25 10.07 -0.44
C GLY A 256 15.59 11.18 0.39
N SER A 257 15.68 12.42 -0.11
CA SER A 257 14.90 13.61 0.29
C SER A 257 13.60 13.85 -0.48
N TYR A 258 13.30 13.07 -1.51
CA TYR A 258 12.18 13.35 -2.42
C TYR A 258 10.98 12.42 -2.19
N ASP A 259 9.79 12.95 -2.43
CA ASP A 259 8.55 12.18 -2.39
C ASP A 259 8.18 11.72 -3.82
N PRO A 260 8.23 10.40 -4.12
CA PRO A 260 7.84 9.89 -5.43
C PRO A 260 6.36 10.16 -5.78
N ASN A 261 5.50 10.42 -4.80
CA ASN A 261 4.13 10.89 -5.00
C ASN A 261 4.03 12.42 -5.13
N ARG A 262 5.13 13.12 -5.47
CA ARG A 262 5.20 14.54 -5.89
C ARG A 262 5.89 14.73 -7.24
N ASP A 263 6.12 13.65 -7.98
CA ASP A 263 6.87 13.65 -9.25
C ASP A 263 5.96 13.59 -10.49
N TRP A 264 4.64 13.80 -10.36
CA TRP A 264 3.69 13.48 -11.44
C TRP A 264 3.26 14.71 -12.27
N GLY A 265 2.97 14.47 -13.55
CA GLY A 265 2.75 15.49 -14.58
C GLY A 265 1.41 16.22 -14.57
N TRP A 266 0.80 16.46 -13.40
CA TRP A 266 -0.35 17.36 -13.25
C TRP A 266 -0.17 18.28 -12.05
N GLY A 267 -0.38 19.58 -12.26
CA GLY A 267 -0.30 20.58 -11.19
C GLY A 267 1.05 20.60 -10.45
N TRP A 268 2.11 20.01 -11.02
CA TRP A 268 3.41 19.87 -10.37
C TRP A 268 3.98 21.22 -9.97
N GLN A 269 4.55 21.27 -8.77
CA GLN A 269 5.17 22.46 -8.21
C GLN A 269 6.60 22.14 -7.77
N PRO A 270 7.52 23.12 -7.83
CA PRO A 270 8.87 22.97 -7.32
C PRO A 270 8.90 22.80 -5.79
N ASP A 271 10.01 22.27 -5.27
CA ASP A 271 10.18 21.90 -3.87
C ASP A 271 9.83 23.00 -2.85
N TYR A 272 10.19 24.26 -3.16
CA TYR A 272 9.89 25.41 -2.30
C TYR A 272 8.38 25.72 -2.15
N ILE A 273 7.52 25.09 -2.95
CA ILE A 273 6.05 25.12 -2.82
C ILE A 273 5.54 23.75 -2.34
N GLN A 274 6.06 22.68 -2.93
CA GLN A 274 5.67 21.31 -2.63
C GLN A 274 6.89 20.52 -2.18
N ASN A 275 7.09 20.44 -0.86
CA ASN A 275 8.17 19.65 -0.28
C ASN A 275 8.17 18.22 -0.83
N GLY A 276 9.36 17.73 -1.18
CA GLY A 276 9.60 16.40 -1.75
C GLY A 276 9.49 16.38 -3.27
N ALA A 277 9.08 17.47 -3.92
CA ALA A 277 9.11 17.55 -5.37
C ALA A 277 10.57 17.64 -5.86
N TYR A 278 10.94 16.79 -6.82
CA TYR A 278 12.32 16.76 -7.31
C TYR A 278 12.55 17.74 -8.48
N LYS A 279 13.35 17.37 -9.49
CA LYS A 279 13.85 18.32 -10.51
C LYS A 279 12.76 18.85 -11.45
N TYR A 280 11.81 17.99 -11.84
CA TYR A 280 10.71 18.27 -12.78
C TYR A 280 9.79 17.04 -12.83
N PRO A 281 8.57 17.11 -13.39
CA PRO A 281 7.68 15.95 -13.47
C PRO A 281 8.33 14.76 -14.20
N PHE A 282 8.21 13.58 -13.63
CA PHE A 282 8.80 12.32 -14.09
C PHE A 282 10.32 12.36 -14.10
N SER A 283 10.91 12.99 -13.09
CA SER A 283 12.36 13.01 -12.87
C SER A 283 12.89 11.69 -12.31
N LEU A 284 12.03 10.86 -11.72
CA LEU A 284 12.38 9.55 -11.16
C LEU A 284 12.25 8.42 -12.21
N ALA A 285 13.05 7.36 -12.07
CA ALA A 285 13.02 6.24 -13.02
C ALA A 285 11.72 5.43 -12.87
N GLU A 286 11.28 5.27 -11.63
CA GLU A 286 10.10 4.56 -11.19
C GLU A 286 8.81 5.20 -11.74
N SER A 287 8.63 6.50 -11.52
CA SER A 287 7.48 7.26 -12.04
C SER A 287 7.44 7.27 -13.56
N ARG A 288 8.61 7.35 -14.24
CA ARG A 288 8.70 7.20 -15.70
C ARG A 288 8.25 5.84 -16.20
N ALA A 289 8.61 4.77 -15.50
CA ALA A 289 8.19 3.42 -15.87
C ALA A 289 6.66 3.29 -15.82
N VAL A 290 6.02 3.80 -14.75
CA VAL A 290 4.55 3.83 -14.65
C VAL A 290 3.95 4.70 -15.74
N ARG A 291 4.49 5.91 -15.96
CA ARG A 291 4.05 6.81 -17.03
C ARG A 291 4.06 6.12 -18.39
N ASP A 292 5.18 5.51 -18.76
CA ASP A 292 5.36 4.89 -20.07
C ASP A 292 4.47 3.65 -20.24
N PHE A 293 4.26 2.89 -19.15
CA PHE A 293 3.27 1.82 -19.13
C PHE A 293 1.86 2.36 -19.39
N VAL A 294 1.37 3.28 -18.58
CA VAL A 294 0.01 3.83 -18.71
C VAL A 294 -0.20 4.52 -20.06
N MET A 295 0.80 5.23 -20.58
CA MET A 295 0.73 5.89 -21.88
C MET A 295 0.66 4.88 -23.04
N SER A 296 1.30 3.72 -22.91
CA SER A 296 1.23 2.64 -23.90
C SER A 296 0.01 1.72 -23.75
N HIS A 297 -0.80 1.94 -22.71
CA HIS A 297 -2.04 1.23 -22.39
C HIS A 297 -3.24 2.19 -22.33
N PRO A 298 -3.68 2.75 -23.48
CA PRO A 298 -4.78 3.70 -23.54
C PRO A 298 -6.15 3.09 -23.17
N ASN A 299 -6.20 1.78 -22.94
CA ASN A 299 -7.39 1.05 -22.52
C ASN A 299 -7.62 1.09 -21.00
N ILE A 300 -6.69 1.62 -20.21
CA ILE A 300 -6.88 1.82 -18.76
C ILE A 300 -7.96 2.88 -18.55
N ALA A 301 -9.04 2.50 -17.88
CA ALA A 301 -10.21 3.34 -17.63
C ALA A 301 -10.48 3.59 -16.14
N GLY A 302 -9.91 2.75 -15.27
CA GLY A 302 -9.92 2.95 -13.83
C GLY A 302 -8.57 2.59 -13.21
N ALA A 303 -8.27 3.17 -12.07
CA ALA A 303 -7.03 2.94 -11.35
C ALA A 303 -7.22 2.98 -9.82
N GLN A 304 -6.32 2.32 -9.10
CA GLN A 304 -6.26 2.35 -7.65
C GLN A 304 -4.82 2.29 -7.17
N SER A 305 -4.39 3.29 -6.39
CA SER A 305 -3.06 3.34 -5.77
C SER A 305 -3.20 3.09 -4.27
N TYR A 306 -2.43 2.14 -3.73
CA TYR A 306 -2.48 1.79 -2.30
C TYR A 306 -1.33 2.43 -1.51
N HIS A 307 -1.73 3.07 -0.41
CA HIS A 307 -0.92 3.74 0.58
C HIS A 307 -1.27 3.30 2.02
N ASN A 308 -0.50 3.80 2.99
CA ASN A 308 -0.76 3.72 4.42
C ASN A 308 -0.42 5.08 5.09
N THR A 309 -1.08 5.54 6.15
CA THR A 309 -2.13 4.90 6.95
C THR A 309 -3.23 5.88 7.34
N ALA A 310 -4.51 5.46 7.33
CA ALA A 310 -5.60 6.18 8.00
C ALA A 310 -7.00 5.54 7.88
N GLY A 311 -7.19 4.51 7.05
CA GLY A 311 -8.54 4.02 6.74
C GLY A 311 -9.30 4.99 5.85
N MET A 312 -8.78 5.31 4.66
CA MET A 312 -9.42 6.25 3.75
C MET A 312 -9.56 5.70 2.33
N PHE A 313 -10.67 6.04 1.69
CA PHE A 313 -10.88 5.94 0.25
C PHE A 313 -10.83 7.36 -0.33
N LEU A 314 -9.73 7.71 -0.95
CA LEU A 314 -9.49 9.05 -1.48
C LEU A 314 -9.74 9.07 -2.99
N ARG A 315 -10.20 10.21 -3.47
CA ARG A 315 -10.14 10.59 -4.90
C ARG A 315 -9.44 11.92 -5.03
N GLY A 316 -9.00 12.27 -6.24
CA GLY A 316 -8.58 13.64 -6.49
C GLY A 316 -9.77 14.62 -6.47
N PRO A 317 -9.55 15.93 -6.51
CA PRO A 317 -8.22 16.52 -6.65
C PRO A 317 -7.39 16.47 -5.37
N GLY A 318 -6.07 16.44 -5.53
CA GLY A 318 -5.07 16.70 -4.50
C GLY A 318 -5.04 18.16 -4.05
N ALA A 319 -5.36 19.10 -4.94
CA ALA A 319 -5.36 20.53 -4.66
C ALA A 319 -6.76 21.17 -4.74
N ALA A 320 -7.02 22.17 -3.90
CA ALA A 320 -8.36 22.78 -3.80
C ALA A 320 -8.75 23.56 -5.05
N GLU A 321 -7.79 24.20 -5.71
CA GLU A 321 -7.95 24.92 -6.98
C GLU A 321 -8.37 24.00 -8.14
N ASP A 322 -8.11 22.70 -8.04
CA ASP A 322 -8.40 21.73 -9.07
C ASP A 322 -9.84 21.17 -8.99
N ASP A 323 -10.62 21.55 -7.97
CA ASP A 323 -12.05 21.17 -7.85
C ASP A 323 -12.83 21.56 -9.12
N GLN A 324 -12.41 22.62 -9.82
CA GLN A 324 -13.04 23.08 -11.06
C GLN A 324 -12.81 22.16 -12.27
N PHE A 325 -11.79 21.30 -12.24
CA PHE A 325 -11.46 20.40 -13.35
C PHE A 325 -12.15 19.04 -13.24
N TYR A 326 -12.78 18.74 -12.10
CA TYR A 326 -13.57 17.52 -11.92
C TYR A 326 -15.02 17.76 -12.33
N GLU A 327 -15.41 17.18 -13.47
CA GLU A 327 -16.77 17.29 -13.98
C GLU A 327 -17.80 16.72 -12.99
N PRO A 328 -18.93 17.42 -12.73
CA PRO A 328 -19.94 16.92 -11.80
C PRO A 328 -20.52 15.55 -12.15
N ALA A 329 -20.45 15.14 -13.42
CA ALA A 329 -20.86 13.81 -13.85
C ALA A 329 -19.90 12.71 -13.38
N ASP A 330 -18.60 12.97 -13.47
CA ASP A 330 -17.55 12.05 -13.04
C ASP A 330 -17.50 11.96 -11.52
N VAL A 331 -17.68 13.10 -10.83
CA VAL A 331 -17.81 13.14 -9.36
C VAL A 331 -18.96 12.25 -8.88
N ARG A 332 -20.08 12.15 -9.61
CA ARG A 332 -21.16 11.22 -9.23
C ARG A 332 -20.75 9.76 -9.34
N VAL A 333 -19.90 9.39 -10.30
CA VAL A 333 -19.36 8.04 -10.42
C VAL A 333 -18.41 7.77 -9.25
N TYR A 334 -17.52 8.71 -8.97
CA TYR A 334 -16.61 8.66 -7.83
C TYR A 334 -17.35 8.46 -6.51
N ASP A 335 -18.33 9.31 -6.25
CA ASP A 335 -19.15 9.29 -5.04
C ASP A 335 -19.93 7.98 -4.90
N HIS A 336 -20.45 7.43 -6.00
CA HIS A 336 -21.22 6.19 -5.97
C HIS A 336 -20.36 5.01 -5.50
N ILE A 337 -19.17 4.86 -6.09
CA ILE A 337 -18.25 3.75 -5.78
C ILE A 337 -17.60 3.98 -4.41
N GLY A 338 -17.12 5.20 -4.14
CA GLY A 338 -16.46 5.55 -2.87
C GLY A 338 -17.35 5.35 -1.65
N LYS A 339 -18.60 5.82 -1.70
CA LYS A 339 -19.60 5.62 -0.63
C LYS A 339 -20.07 4.17 -0.51
N ALA A 340 -19.95 3.37 -1.58
CA ALA A 340 -20.15 1.92 -1.48
C ALA A 340 -18.98 1.28 -0.71
N GLY A 341 -17.74 1.71 -0.97
CA GLY A 341 -16.54 1.30 -0.23
C GLY A 341 -16.66 1.55 1.27
N GLU A 342 -17.05 2.76 1.69
CA GLU A 342 -17.27 3.09 3.12
C GLU A 342 -18.27 2.15 3.80
N LYS A 343 -19.33 1.73 3.09
CA LYS A 343 -20.33 0.80 3.61
C LYS A 343 -19.81 -0.63 3.71
N MET A 344 -18.92 -1.02 2.80
CA MET A 344 -18.31 -2.34 2.76
C MET A 344 -17.22 -2.52 3.82
N VAL A 345 -16.50 -1.45 4.14
CA VAL A 345 -15.37 -1.48 5.08
C VAL A 345 -15.60 -0.46 6.20
N PRO A 346 -16.28 -0.87 7.29
CA PRO A 346 -16.54 0.01 8.43
C PRO A 346 -15.25 0.64 8.99
N GLY A 347 -15.32 1.91 9.33
CA GLY A 347 -14.18 2.69 9.82
C GLY A 347 -13.42 3.42 8.72
N TYR A 348 -13.65 3.11 7.44
CA TYR A 348 -13.08 3.90 6.35
C TYR A 348 -13.93 5.14 6.04
N VAL A 349 -13.26 6.23 5.66
CA VAL A 349 -13.88 7.48 5.20
C VAL A 349 -13.56 7.76 3.74
N TYR A 350 -14.52 8.32 2.99
CA TYR A 350 -14.39 8.63 1.57
C TYR A 350 -14.48 10.13 1.29
N GLY A 351 -13.61 10.62 0.40
CA GLY A 351 -13.71 11.98 -0.13
C GLY A 351 -12.49 12.45 -0.92
N PRO A 352 -12.49 13.73 -1.35
CA PRO A 352 -11.34 14.33 -2.01
C PRO A 352 -10.15 14.49 -1.07
N ILE A 353 -8.94 14.27 -1.60
CA ILE A 353 -7.68 14.41 -0.88
C ILE A 353 -7.62 15.75 -0.14
N HIS A 354 -7.77 16.88 -0.83
CA HIS A 354 -7.58 18.20 -0.21
C HIS A 354 -8.54 18.53 0.94
N LYS A 355 -9.70 17.85 1.04
CA LYS A 355 -10.69 18.07 2.11
C LYS A 355 -10.54 17.13 3.29
N ILE A 356 -10.05 15.91 3.04
CA ILE A 356 -9.82 14.91 4.11
C ILE A 356 -8.42 15.05 4.70
N LEU A 357 -7.43 15.27 3.83
CA LEU A 357 -6.04 15.45 4.19
C LEU A 357 -5.69 16.94 4.08
N TYR A 358 -4.91 17.29 3.07
CA TYR A 358 -4.36 18.61 2.83
C TYR A 358 -4.09 18.77 1.34
N THR A 359 -3.89 20.01 0.90
CA THR A 359 -3.50 20.32 -0.49
C THR A 359 -2.15 19.69 -0.80
N VAL A 360 -2.08 18.94 -1.90
CA VAL A 360 -0.86 18.36 -2.46
C VAL A 360 -0.81 18.59 -3.97
N TYR A 361 0.41 18.71 -4.50
CA TYR A 361 0.67 18.93 -5.92
C TYR A 361 1.52 17.81 -6.52
N GLY A 362 1.37 17.56 -7.82
CA GLY A 362 2.20 16.57 -8.50
C GLY A 362 1.96 15.13 -8.02
N GLY A 363 0.75 14.80 -7.54
CA GLY A 363 0.38 13.45 -7.11
C GLY A 363 -0.04 12.54 -8.26
N GLU A 364 0.16 11.22 -8.10
CA GLU A 364 -0.11 10.21 -9.13
C GLU A 364 -1.56 10.24 -9.60
N ILE A 365 -2.50 10.24 -8.66
CA ILE A 365 -3.91 10.07 -8.99
C ILE A 365 -4.49 11.28 -9.72
N ASP A 366 -3.95 12.48 -9.49
CA ASP A 366 -4.34 13.67 -10.22
C ASP A 366 -3.83 13.63 -11.66
N TRP A 367 -2.61 13.13 -11.87
CA TRP A 367 -2.12 12.90 -13.23
C TRP A 367 -2.97 11.84 -13.96
N LEU A 368 -3.29 10.72 -13.33
CA LEU A 368 -4.17 9.70 -13.91
C LEU A 368 -5.57 10.28 -14.22
N ALA A 369 -6.19 11.00 -13.29
CA ALA A 369 -7.52 11.55 -13.49
C ALA A 369 -7.55 12.69 -14.49
N LEU A 370 -6.75 13.73 -14.28
CA LEU A 370 -6.85 15.00 -15.02
C LEU A 370 -6.01 15.05 -16.30
N SER A 371 -4.95 14.23 -16.41
CA SER A 371 -4.18 14.12 -17.67
C SER A 371 -4.62 12.94 -18.54
N ARG A 372 -5.17 11.87 -17.95
CA ARG A 372 -5.53 10.63 -18.68
C ARG A 372 -7.03 10.33 -18.71
N GLY A 373 -7.86 11.01 -17.92
CA GLY A 373 -9.30 10.73 -17.83
C GLY A 373 -9.61 9.40 -17.16
N ILE A 374 -8.72 8.91 -16.29
CA ILE A 374 -8.84 7.61 -15.63
C ILE A 374 -9.53 7.80 -14.27
N PHE A 375 -10.59 7.03 -14.01
CA PHE A 375 -11.24 7.04 -12.70
C PHE A 375 -10.33 6.43 -11.63
N THR A 376 -9.72 7.27 -10.79
CA THR A 376 -8.63 6.85 -9.90
C THR A 376 -8.96 7.08 -8.43
N TYR A 377 -8.67 6.08 -7.61
CA TYR A 377 -8.73 6.18 -6.16
C TYR A 377 -7.34 6.00 -5.55
N SER A 378 -7.10 6.67 -4.42
CA SER A 378 -6.00 6.33 -3.52
C SER A 378 -6.59 5.74 -2.25
N ASN A 379 -5.91 4.76 -1.67
CA ASN A 379 -6.34 4.11 -0.44
C ASN A 379 -5.30 4.31 0.65
N GLU A 380 -5.68 4.94 1.75
CA GLU A 380 -4.87 4.92 2.98
C GLU A 380 -5.34 3.73 3.81
N LEU A 381 -4.63 2.60 3.74
CA LEU A 381 -4.97 1.39 4.49
C LEU A 381 -4.74 1.59 5.99
N TRP A 382 -5.35 0.77 6.86
CA TRP A 382 -5.00 0.82 8.29
C TRP A 382 -3.63 0.17 8.52
N ALA A 383 -2.74 0.88 9.21
CA ALA A 383 -1.63 0.26 9.91
C ALA A 383 -2.19 -0.53 11.11
N THR A 384 -1.81 -1.81 11.18
CA THR A 384 -2.17 -2.73 12.28
C THR A 384 -1.36 -2.52 13.53
#